data_AF-A0A963RRV0-F1
#
_entry.id   AF-A0A963RRV0-F1
#
_cell.length_a   1.000
_cell.length_b   1.000
_cell.length_c   1.000
_cell.angle_alpha   90.00
_cell.angle_beta   90.00
_cell.angle_gamma   90.00
#
_symmetry.space_group_name_H-M   'P 1'
#
loop_
_entity.id
_entity.type
_entity.pdbx_description
1 polymer ?
#
loop_
_entity_poly.entity_id
_entity_poly.type
_entity_poly.pdbx_seq_one_letter_code
_entity_poly.pdbx_strand_id
1 'polypeptide(L)' 'RWRSRVDRVLVVDCPPATQIARVVARSGLATDEVQRIIDAQAPRAQRLAAADIVVHNGDDVDLATLERTIAQLARSFGL' A
#
# COMPACT_ATOMS: atom_id res chain seq x y z
N ARG A 1 -16.86 -9.92 9.66
CA ARG A 1 -15.86 -9.05 10.33
C ARG A 1 -14.47 -9.67 10.14
N TRP A 2 -13.69 -9.21 9.16
CA TRP A 2 -12.30 -9.70 8.98
C TRP A 2 -11.34 -9.03 9.96
N ARG A 3 -11.58 -7.76 10.30
CA ARG A 3 -10.70 -6.97 11.16
C ARG A 3 -10.50 -7.56 12.56
N SER A 4 -11.50 -8.26 13.08
CA SER A 4 -11.42 -8.97 14.38
C SER A 4 -10.75 -10.34 14.30
N ARG A 5 -10.30 -10.78 13.11
CA ARG A 5 -9.61 -12.06 12.89
C ARG A 5 -8.10 -11.88 12.73
N VAL A 6 -7.60 -10.65 12.88
CA VAL A 6 -6.18 -10.29 12.74
C VAL A 6 -5.79 -9.38 13.89
N ASP A 7 -4.60 -9.58 14.44
CA ASP A 7 -4.08 -8.77 15.55
C ASP A 7 -3.68 -7.37 15.07
N ARG A 8 -3.07 -7.29 13.88
CA ARG A 8 -2.60 -6.04 13.28
C ARG A 8 -2.82 -6.02 11.77
N VAL A 9 -2.99 -4.82 11.24
CA VAL A 9 -3.15 -4.51 9.82
C VAL A 9 -2.05 -3.55 9.41
N LEU A 10 -1.19 -4.01 8.50
CA LEU A 10 -0.22 -3.17 7.82
C LEU A 10 -0.76 -2.77 6.46
N VAL A 11 -0.72 -1.48 6.15
CA VAL A 11 -1.09 -0.95 4.82
C VAL A 11 0.16 -0.42 4.15
N VAL A 12 0.41 -0.88 2.92
CA VAL A 12 1.38 -0.24 2.02
C VAL A 12 0.65 0.86 1.26
N ASP A 13 1.10 2.10 1.41
CA ASP A 13 0.48 3.28 0.79
C ASP A 13 1.46 4.01 -0.12
N CYS A 14 0.92 4.65 -1.15
CA CYS A 14 1.66 5.56 -2.01
C CYS A 14 0.69 6.62 -2.57
N PRO A 15 1.17 7.73 -3.15
CA PRO A 15 0.31 8.70 -3.80
C PRO A 15 -0.52 8.05 -4.93
N PRO A 16 -1.78 8.47 -5.16
CA PRO A 16 -2.62 7.90 -6.21
C PRO A 16 -1.98 7.96 -7.61
N ALA A 17 -1.26 9.04 -7.92
CA ALA A 17 -0.54 9.19 -9.18
C ALA A 17 0.54 8.11 -9.35
N THR A 18 1.33 7.85 -8.31
CA THR A 18 2.32 6.77 -8.27
C THR A 18 1.66 5.40 -8.43
N GLN A 19 0.54 5.16 -7.76
CA GLN A 19 -0.21 3.91 -7.87
C GLN A 19 -0.64 3.65 -9.32
N ILE A 20 -1.26 4.65 -9.97
CA ILE A 20 -1.73 4.55 -11.36
C ILE A 20 -0.55 4.30 -12.30
N ALA A 21 0.50 5.12 -12.21
CA ALA A 21 1.67 5.02 -13.09
C ALA A 21 2.32 3.62 -13.01
N ARG A 22 2.48 3.06 -11.80
CA ARG A 22 3.06 1.73 -11.60
C ARG A 22 2.15 0.62 -12.13
N VAL A 23 0.83 0.73 -11.96
CA VAL A 23 -0.11 -0.28 -12.49
C VAL A 23 -0.15 -0.24 -14.02
N VAL A 24 -0.19 0.93 -14.64
CA VAL A 24 -0.11 1.08 -16.10
C VAL A 24 1.18 0.46 -16.63
N ALA A 25 2.33 0.83 -16.07
CA ALA A 25 3.63 0.32 -16.50
C ALA A 25 3.75 -1.21 -16.39
N ARG A 26 3.17 -1.81 -15.32
CA ARG A 26 3.22 -3.26 -15.10
C ARG A 26 2.22 -4.05 -15.95
N SER A 27 0.98 -3.55 -16.08
CA SER A 27 -0.12 -4.31 -16.68
C SER A 27 -0.30 -4.06 -18.17
N GLY A 28 0.20 -2.94 -18.69
CA GLY A 28 -0.04 -2.51 -20.07
C GLY A 28 -1.48 -2.04 -20.33
N LEU A 29 -2.32 -1.93 -19.30
CA LEU A 29 -3.70 -1.44 -19.43
C LEU A 29 -3.72 0.08 -19.62
N ALA A 30 -4.78 0.56 -20.26
CA ALA A 30 -5.02 1.98 -20.40
C ALA A 30 -5.32 2.64 -19.03
N THR A 31 -4.95 3.91 -18.89
CA THR A 31 -5.07 4.66 -17.62
C THR A 31 -6.52 4.70 -17.10
N ASP A 32 -7.51 4.81 -17.98
CA ASP A 32 -8.93 4.81 -17.62
C ASP A 32 -9.38 3.46 -17.04
N GLU A 33 -8.86 2.35 -17.57
CA GLU A 33 -9.12 1.01 -17.06
C GLU A 33 -8.46 0.80 -15.71
N VAL A 34 -7.22 1.26 -15.54
CA VAL A 34 -6.54 1.27 -14.23
C VAL A 34 -7.31 2.10 -13.21
N GLN A 35 -7.81 3.27 -13.60
CA GLN A 35 -8.61 4.11 -12.71
C GLN A 35 -9.89 3.40 -12.28
N ARG A 36 -10.62 2.77 -13.21
CA ARG A 36 -11.81 1.97 -12.89
C ARG A 36 -11.50 0.83 -11.91
N ILE A 37 -10.37 0.16 -12.08
CA ILE A 37 -9.91 -0.89 -11.15
C ILE A 37 -9.64 -0.32 -9.76
N ILE A 38 -8.99 0.84 -9.68
CA ILE A 38 -8.70 1.51 -8.40
C ILE A 38 -10.00 1.97 -7.73
N ASP A 39 -10.94 2.52 -8.50
CA ASP A 39 -12.24 3.00 -7.99
C ASP A 39 -13.12 1.86 -7.48
N ALA A 40 -12.94 0.64 -7.98
CA ALA A 40 -13.62 -0.56 -7.48
C ALA A 40 -13.03 -1.08 -6.15
N GLN A 41 -11.88 -0.56 -5.71
CA GLN A 41 -11.25 -0.94 -4.43
C GLN A 41 -11.78 -0.06 -3.27
N ALA A 42 -11.46 -0.47 -2.04
CA ALA A 42 -11.69 0.36 -0.87
C ALA A 42 -10.94 1.71 -1.01
N PRO A 43 -11.60 2.86 -0.75
CA PRO A 43 -10.98 4.17 -0.81
C PRO A 43 -9.74 4.27 0.07
N ARG A 44 -8.74 5.06 -0.37
CA ARG A 44 -7.48 5.25 0.37
C ARG A 44 -7.72 5.63 1.83
N ALA A 45 -8.62 6.58 2.10
CA ALA A 45 -8.94 7.01 3.46
C ALA A 45 -9.46 5.85 4.34
N GLN A 46 -10.27 4.95 3.77
CA GLN A 46 -10.78 3.79 4.49
C GLN A 46 -9.68 2.75 4.77
N ARG A 47 -8.76 2.54 3.82
CA ARG A 47 -7.60 1.66 4.03
C ARG A 47 -6.71 2.19 5.16
N LEU A 48 -6.40 3.49 5.13
CA LEU A 48 -5.58 4.14 6.17
C LEU A 48 -6.25 4.12 7.54
N ALA A 49 -7.57 4.35 7.61
CA ALA A 49 -8.32 4.28 8.87
C ALA A 49 -8.36 2.87 9.48
N ALA A 50 -8.19 1.83 8.67
CA ALA A 50 -8.17 0.43 9.14
C ALA A 50 -6.77 -0.04 9.56
N ALA A 51 -5.72 0.73 9.29
CA ALA A 51 -4.33 0.36 9.49
C ALA A 51 -3.87 0.60 10.94
N ASP A 52 -3.13 -0.36 11.49
CA ASP A 52 -2.34 -0.15 12.71
C ASP A 52 -0.97 0.44 12.35
N ILE A 53 -0.44 0.08 11.17
CA ILE A 53 0.87 0.51 10.66
C ILE A 53 0.72 0.86 9.18
N VAL A 54 1.35 1.97 8.77
CA VAL A 54 1.41 2.37 7.35
C VAL A 54 2.87 2.38 6.89
N VAL A 55 3.15 1.69 5.79
CA VAL A 55 4.43 1.71 5.09
C VAL A 55 4.27 2.56 3.83
N HIS A 56 4.99 3.68 3.77
CA HIS A 56 5.01 4.55 2.60
C HIS A 56 5.96 3.98 1.54
N ASN A 57 5.44 3.72 0.34
CA ASN A 57 6.14 3.20 -0.83
C ASN A 57 5.93 4.16 -2.02
N GLY A 58 6.21 5.44 -1.77
CA GLY A 58 6.18 6.49 -2.80
C GLY A 58 7.41 6.46 -3.72
N ASP A 59 7.50 7.46 -4.59
CA ASP A 59 8.64 7.64 -5.50
C ASP A 59 9.84 8.33 -4.82
N ASP A 60 9.62 8.86 -3.62
CA ASP A 60 10.60 9.50 -2.73
C ASP A 60 11.32 8.50 -1.80
N VAL A 61 11.01 7.21 -1.91
CA VAL A 61 11.58 6.16 -1.06
C VAL A 61 12.34 5.14 -1.91
N ASP A 62 13.63 4.96 -1.62
CA ASP A 62 14.44 3.94 -2.25
C ASP A 62 14.28 2.56 -1.58
N LEU A 63 14.75 1.51 -2.28
CA LEU A 63 14.65 0.14 -1.79
C LEU A 63 15.38 -0.05 -0.45
N ALA A 64 16.57 0.54 -0.30
CA ALA A 64 17.35 0.42 0.93
C ALA A 64 16.62 1.03 2.14
N THR A 65 15.87 2.11 1.95
CA THR A 65 15.02 2.71 2.98
C THR A 65 13.87 1.80 3.33
N LEU A 66 13.17 1.25 2.33
CA LEU A 66 12.10 0.26 2.56
C LEU A 66 12.61 -0.95 3.33
N GLU A 67 13.76 -1.51 2.96
CA GLU A 67 14.38 -2.65 3.64
C GLU A 67 14.66 -2.34 5.12
N ARG A 68 15.22 -1.17 5.42
CA ARG A 68 15.44 -0.72 6.81
C ARG A 68 14.13 -0.58 7.56
N THR A 69 13.11 0.04 6.95
CA THR A 69 11.78 0.19 7.56
C THR A 69 11.15 -1.17 7.87
N ILE A 70 11.20 -2.11 6.94
CA ILE A 70 10.65 -3.45 7.13
C ILE A 70 11.44 -4.23 8.19
N ALA A 71 12.77 -4.17 8.18
CA ALA A 71 13.59 -4.84 9.20
C ALA A 71 13.32 -4.30 10.61
N GLN A 72 12.99 -3.01 10.75
CA GLN A 72 12.57 -2.43 12.02
C GLN A 72 11.16 -2.88 12.42
N LEU A 73 10.21 -2.90 11.48
CA LEU A 73 8.84 -3.30 11.72
C LEU A 73 8.68 -4.79 12.00
N ALA A 74 9.47 -5.66 11.37
CA ALA A 74 9.44 -7.11 11.54
C ALA A 74 9.53 -7.52 13.01
N ARG A 75 10.41 -6.85 13.79
CA ARG A 75 10.53 -7.05 15.23
C ARG A 75 9.24 -6.80 16.00
N SER A 76 8.44 -5.82 15.56
CA SER A 76 7.14 -5.51 16.17
C SER A 76 6.06 -6.55 15.87
N PHE A 77 6.29 -7.40 14.86
CA PHE A 77 5.47 -8.56 14.51
C PHE A 77 6.01 -9.88 15.07
N GLY A 78 7.14 -9.86 15.80
CA GLY A 78 7.79 -11.06 16.33
C GLY A 78 8.52 -11.89 15.27
N LEU A 79 8.86 -11.27 14.13
CA LEU A 79 9.66 -11.85 13.04
C LEU A 79 11.14 -11.52 13.18
#